data_AF-A0A1B6M7Q8-F1
#
_entry.id   AF-A0A1B6M7Q8-F1
#
_cell.length_a   1.000
_cell.length_b   1.000
_cell.length_c   1.000
_cell.angle_alpha   90.00
_cell.angle_beta   90.00
_cell.angle_gamma   90.00
#
_symmetry.space_group_name_H-M   'P 1'
#
loop_
_entity.id
_entity.type
_entity.pdbx_description
1 polymer ?
#
loop_
_entity_poly.entity_id
_entity_poly.type
_entity_poly.pdbx_seq_one_letter_code
_entity_poly.pdbx_strand_id
1 'polypeptide(L)'
;MDKVSSILTLWVVLLSCASDSSPTSYLVATKEEISIYNPDSSTSNIIFSLPIIAVDFRFSKQDFYFILNNEVLYSYYSLYSKSYSEPTSILKLALTPADLVVDWVKFRIYVSSTADGAIYEVTMSGSTSVKRVGVNNVRDLAIDPYERQLFFLSNGSLGSLDLRNSRTSTLSIGPLKSVVKMAVDHHEAIIYLLGQDDFGSWVLVGSDYTGSQHTELYRGPPLGRPTALDAFNSRVVWCSGDDCFELTSSDCGISPTTVKPCSIRKLLYKLRGQEIVDIKFYNFLVQTPSTELACSQLQCSHNCSVVSLYSVACRCPPGTAVDPGGNVCREKPPRAEVPFFDRLQEAVYQWVLELTAYFRTFILACSVLMLALLLSGLCVLARAQVSRTNYPRTRNYSYDLAEMSNYALQKRLNE
;
A
#
# COMPACT_ATOMS: atom_id res chain seq x y z
N MET A 1 -14.64 -7.01 -43.77
CA MET A 1 -15.02 -7.73 -42.55
C MET A 1 -13.87 -7.68 -41.53
N ASP A 2 -13.24 -6.52 -41.30
CA ASP A 2 -12.01 -6.43 -40.48
C ASP A 2 -11.99 -5.26 -39.47
N LYS A 3 -13.17 -4.82 -39.01
CA LYS A 3 -13.27 -3.78 -37.96
C LYS A 3 -14.09 -4.17 -36.74
N VAL A 4 -14.66 -5.37 -36.71
CA VAL A 4 -15.48 -5.85 -35.58
C VAL A 4 -14.64 -6.62 -34.55
N SER A 5 -13.46 -7.11 -34.94
CA SER A 5 -12.60 -7.92 -34.05
C SER A 5 -11.79 -7.12 -33.02
N SER A 6 -11.60 -5.81 -33.21
CA SER A 6 -10.77 -4.98 -32.32
C SER A 6 -11.55 -4.31 -31.18
N ILE A 7 -12.89 -4.29 -31.25
CA ILE A 7 -13.74 -3.70 -30.21
C ILE A 7 -14.13 -4.76 -29.17
N LEU A 8 -14.24 -6.04 -29.57
CA LEU A 8 -14.57 -7.12 -28.64
C LEU A 8 -13.41 -7.48 -27.69
N THR A 9 -12.16 -7.34 -28.13
CA THR A 9 -10.97 -7.57 -27.29
C THR A 9 -10.72 -6.44 -26.29
N LEU A 10 -11.21 -5.22 -26.55
CA LEU A 10 -11.09 -4.10 -25.60
C LEU A 10 -12.09 -4.23 -24.43
N TRP A 11 -13.26 -4.84 -24.66
CA TRP A 11 -14.26 -5.09 -23.63
C TRP A 11 -13.92 -6.26 -22.71
N VAL A 12 -13.20 -7.28 -23.20
CA VAL A 12 -12.75 -8.40 -22.36
C VAL A 12 -11.61 -7.96 -21.42
N VAL A 13 -10.76 -7.01 -21.83
CA VAL A 13 -9.69 -6.48 -20.97
C VAL A 13 -10.21 -5.51 -19.90
N LEU A 14 -11.31 -4.81 -20.16
CA LEU A 14 -11.94 -3.90 -19.18
C LEU A 14 -12.80 -4.61 -18.13
N LEU A 15 -13.27 -5.84 -18.39
CA LEU A 15 -14.00 -6.65 -17.40
C LEU A 15 -13.09 -7.48 -16.47
N SER A 16 -11.78 -7.49 -16.69
CA SER A 16 -10.80 -8.20 -15.83
C SER A 16 -10.13 -7.31 -14.76
N CYS A 17 -10.51 -6.04 -14.64
CA CYS A 17 -9.95 -5.11 -13.64
C CYS A 17 -10.84 -4.93 -12.39
N ALA A 18 -11.64 -5.94 -12.07
CA ALA A 18 -12.34 -6.05 -10.79
C ALA A 18 -12.05 -7.42 -10.16
N SER A 19 -10.77 -7.77 -10.01
CA SER A 19 -10.37 -8.66 -8.93
C SER A 19 -10.26 -7.81 -7.67
N ASP A 20 -11.15 -8.08 -6.72
CA ASP A 20 -11.35 -7.43 -5.44
C ASP A 20 -10.18 -7.64 -4.45
N SER A 21 -8.95 -7.70 -4.94
CA SER A 21 -7.76 -7.97 -4.14
C SER A 21 -6.70 -6.94 -4.46
N SER A 22 -6.72 -5.80 -3.77
CA SER A 22 -5.53 -4.97 -3.69
C SER A 22 -4.37 -5.85 -3.19
N PRO A 23 -3.20 -5.86 -3.86
CA PRO A 23 -2.09 -6.70 -3.42
C PRO A 23 -1.76 -6.37 -1.97
N THR A 24 -1.89 -7.36 -1.12
CA THR A 24 -1.74 -7.20 0.32
C THR A 24 -0.30 -7.51 0.67
N SER A 25 0.49 -6.48 0.96
CA SER A 25 1.84 -6.66 1.49
C SER A 25 1.79 -6.81 3.01
N TYR A 26 2.86 -7.34 3.59
CA TYR A 26 3.06 -7.44 5.03
C TYR A 26 4.30 -6.66 5.42
N LEU A 27 4.23 -5.89 6.49
CA LEU A 27 5.41 -5.40 7.20
C LEU A 27 5.84 -6.51 8.16
N VAL A 28 7.06 -7.02 7.99
CA VAL A 28 7.59 -8.13 8.78
C VAL A 28 8.79 -7.62 9.56
N ALA A 29 8.78 -7.84 10.87
CA ALA A 29 9.95 -7.60 11.73
C ALA A 29 10.53 -8.92 12.21
N THR A 30 11.86 -9.00 12.19
CA THR A 30 12.64 -10.08 12.79
C THR A 30 13.64 -9.49 13.80
N LYS A 31 14.39 -10.37 14.46
CA LYS A 31 15.54 -9.97 15.28
C LYS A 31 16.72 -9.43 14.48
N GLU A 32 16.61 -9.26 13.17
CA GLU A 32 17.70 -8.76 12.32
C GLU A 32 17.25 -7.69 11.33
N GLU A 33 15.97 -7.63 10.95
CA GLU A 33 15.49 -6.70 9.93
C GLU A 33 14.01 -6.32 10.07
N ILE A 34 13.65 -5.18 9.46
CA ILE A 34 12.29 -4.90 9.00
C ILE A 34 12.28 -5.06 7.48
N SER A 35 11.27 -5.74 6.95
CA SER A 35 11.04 -5.85 5.51
C SER A 35 9.57 -5.68 5.14
N ILE A 36 9.32 -5.32 3.88
CA ILE A 36 7.98 -5.42 3.27
C ILE A 36 7.96 -6.67 2.41
N TYR A 37 7.08 -7.61 2.77
CA TYR A 37 6.86 -8.85 2.03
C TYR A 37 5.59 -8.78 1.19
N ASN A 38 5.69 -9.16 -0.08
CA ASN A 38 4.54 -9.37 -0.95
C ASN A 38 4.36 -10.88 -1.20
N PRO A 39 3.24 -11.47 -0.77
CA PRO A 39 2.98 -12.91 -0.93
C PRO A 39 2.76 -13.32 -2.39
N ASP A 40 2.16 -12.44 -3.22
CA ASP A 40 1.79 -12.75 -4.60
C ASP A 40 3.03 -12.89 -5.49
N SER A 41 4.02 -12.01 -5.31
CA SER A 41 5.31 -12.11 -5.98
C SER A 41 6.35 -12.93 -5.19
N SER A 42 6.05 -13.29 -3.94
CA SER A 42 6.99 -13.91 -3.00
C SER A 42 8.32 -13.13 -2.87
N THR A 43 8.25 -11.80 -2.92
CA THR A 43 9.40 -10.90 -2.82
C THR A 43 9.38 -10.15 -1.49
N SER A 44 10.55 -9.98 -0.89
CA SER A 44 10.74 -9.13 0.29
C SER A 44 11.72 -7.98 -0.04
N ASN A 45 11.39 -6.79 0.45
CA ASN A 45 12.25 -5.62 0.38
C ASN A 45 12.67 -5.21 1.79
N ILE A 46 13.95 -5.35 2.10
CA ILE A 46 14.50 -4.95 3.40
C ILE A 46 14.48 -3.43 3.52
N ILE A 47 13.92 -2.94 4.62
CA ILE A 47 13.86 -1.52 4.98
C ILE A 47 15.07 -1.16 5.85
N PHE A 48 15.24 -1.93 6.94
CA PHE A 48 16.34 -1.76 7.90
C PHE A 48 16.87 -3.12 8.31
N SER A 49 18.17 -3.21 8.60
CA SER A 49 18.79 -4.40 9.22
C SER A 49 19.11 -4.09 10.68
N LEU A 50 18.08 -4.12 11.53
CA LEU A 50 18.16 -3.81 12.96
C LEU A 50 17.36 -4.85 13.79
N PRO A 51 17.82 -5.20 15.01
CA PRO A 51 17.17 -6.19 15.86
C PRO A 51 15.98 -5.60 16.60
N ILE A 52 14.80 -5.67 15.98
CA ILE A 52 13.62 -4.94 16.44
C ILE A 52 12.74 -5.82 17.33
N ILE A 53 12.00 -5.18 18.23
CA ILE A 53 11.10 -5.86 19.17
C ILE A 53 9.65 -5.82 18.65
N ALA A 54 9.18 -4.65 18.21
CA ALA A 54 7.85 -4.46 17.63
C ALA A 54 7.88 -3.32 16.61
N VAL A 55 6.94 -3.31 15.67
CA VAL A 55 6.84 -2.30 14.61
C VAL A 55 5.39 -1.94 14.29
N ASP A 56 5.16 -0.67 14.01
CA ASP A 56 3.92 -0.18 13.42
C ASP A 56 4.23 1.00 12.48
N PHE A 57 3.22 1.48 11.75
CA PHE A 57 3.44 2.42 10.66
C PHE A 57 2.37 3.50 10.59
N ARG A 58 2.66 4.56 9.83
CA ARG A 58 1.68 5.51 9.32
C ARG A 58 1.77 5.54 7.81
N PHE A 59 0.81 4.91 7.14
CA PHE A 59 0.86 4.71 5.69
C PHE A 59 0.80 6.02 4.91
N SER A 60 -0.02 6.98 5.37
CA SER A 60 -0.23 8.26 4.68
C SER A 60 1.03 9.11 4.51
N LYS A 61 2.07 8.82 5.31
CA LYS A 61 3.38 9.46 5.26
C LYS A 61 4.53 8.49 4.97
N GLN A 62 4.24 7.19 4.91
CA GLN A 62 5.23 6.12 4.77
C GLN A 62 6.27 6.17 5.90
N ASP A 63 5.77 6.34 7.13
CA ASP A 63 6.60 6.37 8.32
C ASP A 63 6.51 5.06 9.08
N PHE A 64 7.62 4.69 9.74
CA PHE A 64 7.70 3.54 10.63
C PHE A 64 8.07 3.97 12.04
N TYR A 65 7.45 3.30 13.00
CA TYR A 65 7.73 3.40 14.42
C TYR A 65 8.10 2.02 14.92
N PHE A 66 9.22 1.90 15.63
CA PHE A 66 9.71 0.60 16.08
C PHE A 66 10.49 0.70 17.37
N ILE A 67 10.54 -0.42 18.09
CA ILE A 67 11.27 -0.53 19.35
C ILE A 67 12.65 -1.16 19.10
N LEU A 68 13.69 -0.48 19.56
CA LEU A 68 15.06 -0.96 19.57
C LEU A 68 15.76 -0.49 20.85
N ASN A 69 16.46 -1.36 21.57
CA ASN A 69 17.30 -0.99 22.71
C ASN A 69 16.61 -0.09 23.77
N ASN A 70 15.37 -0.40 24.15
CA ASN A 70 14.54 0.40 25.06
C ASN A 70 14.16 1.82 24.58
N GLU A 71 14.33 2.09 23.29
CA GLU A 71 13.92 3.33 22.64
C GLU A 71 12.81 3.05 21.64
N VAL A 72 11.89 4.02 21.49
CA VAL A 72 11.00 4.09 20.34
C VAL A 72 11.67 4.97 19.31
N LEU A 73 11.94 4.38 18.16
CA LEU A 73 12.54 5.01 17.01
C LEU A 73 11.48 5.34 15.98
N TYR A 74 11.78 6.37 15.19
CA TYR A 74 10.99 6.86 14.07
C TYR A 74 11.89 6.97 12.84
N SER A 75 11.38 6.53 11.70
CA SER A 75 11.97 6.80 10.39
C SER A 75 10.88 7.05 9.35
N TYR A 76 11.18 7.89 8.37
CA TYR A 76 10.26 8.25 7.29
C TYR A 76 10.87 8.00 5.91
N TYR A 77 10.02 7.75 4.91
CA TYR A 77 10.47 7.67 3.52
C TYR A 77 10.72 9.06 2.95
N SER A 78 11.96 9.35 2.56
CA SER A 78 12.32 10.58 1.89
C SER A 78 12.15 10.44 0.38
N LEU A 79 11.21 11.20 -0.20
CA LEU A 79 11.02 11.25 -1.65
C LEU A 79 12.25 11.82 -2.39
N TYR A 80 13.06 12.63 -1.71
CA TYR A 80 14.25 13.24 -2.29
C TYR A 80 15.38 12.22 -2.46
N SER A 81 15.73 11.50 -1.39
CA SER A 81 16.77 10.47 -1.43
C SER A 81 16.26 9.12 -1.94
N LYS A 82 14.94 8.96 -2.09
CA LYS A 82 14.26 7.69 -2.39
C LYS A 82 14.64 6.57 -1.42
N SER A 83 14.93 6.95 -0.18
CA SER A 83 15.38 6.06 0.88
C SER A 83 14.68 6.44 2.18
N TYR A 84 14.67 5.52 3.13
CA TYR A 84 14.28 5.84 4.48
C TYR A 84 15.35 6.71 5.16
N SER A 85 14.91 7.60 6.04
CA SER A 85 15.80 8.39 6.88
C SER A 85 16.51 7.50 7.89
N GLU A 86 17.65 7.96 8.39
CA GLU A 86 18.26 7.34 9.57
C GLU A 86 17.25 7.31 10.74
N PRO A 87 17.18 6.21 11.50
CA PRO A 87 16.28 6.12 12.64
C PRO A 87 16.58 7.18 13.70
N THR A 88 15.51 7.81 14.21
CA THR A 88 15.60 8.86 15.23
C THR A 88 14.82 8.46 16.48
N SER A 89 15.43 8.60 17.65
CA SER A 89 14.76 8.32 18.92
C SER A 89 13.74 9.40 19.24
N ILE A 90 12.47 9.03 19.34
CA ILE A 90 11.38 9.91 19.79
C ILE A 90 11.00 9.67 21.26
N LEU A 91 11.43 8.54 21.83
CA LEU A 91 11.20 8.22 23.23
C LEU A 91 12.33 7.34 23.75
N LYS A 92 12.98 7.78 24.83
CA LYS A 92 13.88 6.94 25.63
C LYS A 92 13.19 6.65 26.95
N LEU A 93 12.84 5.39 27.20
CA LEU A 93 12.25 5.00 28.47
C LEU A 93 13.34 4.41 29.36
N ALA A 94 13.36 4.79 30.64
CA ALA A 94 14.07 4.03 31.67
C ALA A 94 13.29 2.75 32.04
N LEU A 95 12.69 2.10 31.04
CA LEU A 95 11.78 0.99 31.15
C LEU A 95 12.06 -0.02 30.04
N THR A 96 11.38 -1.17 30.07
CA THR A 96 11.50 -2.21 29.05
C THR A 96 10.26 -2.18 28.16
N PRO A 97 10.26 -1.48 27.01
CA PRO A 97 9.13 -1.46 26.10
C PRO A 97 8.91 -2.84 25.47
N ALA A 98 7.66 -3.26 25.37
CA ALA A 98 7.29 -4.60 24.91
C ALA A 98 6.63 -4.58 23.53
N ASP A 99 5.74 -3.61 23.33
CA ASP A 99 4.93 -3.48 22.12
C ASP A 99 4.53 -2.01 21.92
N LEU A 100 4.16 -1.65 20.69
CA LEU A 100 3.63 -0.32 20.36
C LEU A 100 2.50 -0.39 19.33
N VAL A 101 1.61 0.61 19.39
CA VAL A 101 0.58 0.84 18.37
C VAL A 101 0.45 2.32 18.03
N VAL A 102 0.16 2.60 16.78
CA VAL A 102 0.06 3.93 16.20
C VAL A 102 -1.40 4.35 16.08
N ASP A 103 -1.77 5.46 16.72
CA ASP A 103 -3.04 6.14 16.49
C ASP A 103 -2.85 7.18 15.38
N TRP A 104 -3.12 6.77 14.14
CA TRP A 104 -3.01 7.64 12.96
C TRP A 104 -4.09 8.72 12.89
N VAL A 105 -5.16 8.62 13.70
CA VAL A 105 -6.26 9.59 13.74
C VAL A 105 -5.94 10.76 14.68
N LYS A 106 -5.30 10.50 15.82
CA LYS A 106 -4.91 11.54 16.80
C LYS A 106 -3.41 11.82 16.84
N PHE A 107 -2.63 11.18 15.98
CA PHE A 107 -1.19 11.34 15.90
C PHE A 107 -0.51 11.05 17.25
N ARG A 108 -0.87 9.89 17.82
CA ARG A 108 -0.33 9.37 19.08
C ARG A 108 0.29 7.99 18.87
N ILE A 109 1.16 7.62 19.78
CA ILE A 109 1.76 6.29 19.87
C ILE A 109 1.49 5.81 21.29
N TYR A 110 0.97 4.59 21.41
CA TYR A 110 0.81 3.91 22.69
C TYR A 110 1.87 2.84 22.80
N VAL A 111 2.60 2.83 23.91
CA VAL A 111 3.74 1.92 24.14
C VAL A 111 3.50 1.19 25.45
N SER A 112 3.59 -0.14 25.44
CA SER A 112 3.54 -0.92 26.67
C SER A 112 4.92 -1.09 27.25
N SER A 113 5.03 -1.17 28.58
CA SER A 113 6.27 -1.56 29.24
C SER A 113 6.08 -2.75 30.18
N THR A 114 6.96 -3.74 30.08
CA THR A 114 6.99 -4.88 31.01
C THR A 114 7.66 -4.56 32.34
N ALA A 115 8.43 -3.46 32.44
CA ALA A 115 9.19 -3.13 33.65
C ALA A 115 8.28 -2.70 34.81
N ASP A 116 7.33 -1.81 34.54
CA ASP A 116 6.33 -1.32 35.49
C ASP A 116 4.91 -1.73 35.09
N GLY A 117 4.79 -2.39 33.95
CA GLY A 117 3.55 -2.96 33.46
C GLY A 117 2.66 -2.00 32.70
N ALA A 118 3.02 -0.73 32.58
CA ALA A 118 2.09 0.33 32.19
C ALA A 118 2.01 0.58 30.68
N ILE A 119 0.99 1.35 30.29
CA ILE A 119 0.84 1.88 28.93
C ILE A 119 1.18 3.37 28.96
N TYR A 120 1.97 3.80 27.98
CA TYR A 120 2.44 5.16 27.80
C TYR A 120 1.91 5.75 26.50
N GLU A 121 1.25 6.90 26.58
CA GLU A 121 0.91 7.71 25.39
C GLU A 121 2.04 8.71 25.11
N VAL A 122 2.45 8.79 23.85
CA VAL A 122 3.47 9.73 23.36
C VAL A 122 2.99 10.36 22.06
N THR A 123 3.33 11.63 21.83
CA THR A 123 3.10 12.27 20.54
C THR A 123 4.01 11.70 19.47
N MET A 124 3.54 11.58 18.23
CA MET A 124 4.36 11.12 17.09
C MET A 124 5.67 11.91 16.88
N SER A 125 5.73 13.18 17.30
CA SER A 125 6.92 14.02 17.25
C SER A 125 7.91 13.81 18.40
N GLY A 126 7.58 12.98 19.40
CA GLY A 126 8.37 12.79 20.63
C GLY A 126 8.44 13.99 21.57
N SER A 127 7.84 15.14 21.22
CA SER A 127 8.11 16.43 21.85
C SER A 127 7.34 16.71 23.15
N THR A 128 6.30 15.93 23.47
CA THR A 128 5.34 16.34 24.52
C THR A 128 4.74 15.14 25.27
N SER A 129 4.94 15.16 26.60
CA SER A 129 4.19 14.45 27.64
C SER A 129 3.99 12.94 27.45
N VAL A 130 4.87 12.16 28.08
CA VAL A 130 4.64 10.73 28.36
C VAL A 130 3.54 10.63 29.41
N LYS A 131 2.34 10.18 29.01
CA LYS A 131 1.22 9.98 29.94
C LYS A 131 1.08 8.48 30.24
N ARG A 132 1.14 8.11 31.52
CA ARG A 132 0.77 6.76 31.96
C ARG A 132 -0.75 6.62 31.91
N VAL A 133 -1.26 5.64 31.15
CA VAL A 133 -2.70 5.51 30.85
C VAL A 133 -3.33 4.21 31.38
N GLY A 134 -2.57 3.29 31.98
CA GLY A 134 -3.14 1.96 32.26
C GLY A 134 -2.42 1.02 33.22
N VAL A 135 -2.94 -0.21 33.18
CA VAL A 135 -2.82 -1.40 34.04
C VAL A 135 -1.37 -1.90 34.16
N ASN A 136 -1.10 -2.87 35.04
CA ASN A 136 0.21 -3.50 35.17
C ASN A 136 0.35 -4.74 34.25
N ASN A 137 1.60 -5.14 33.98
CA ASN A 137 2.02 -6.30 33.20
C ASN A 137 1.44 -6.40 31.77
N VAL A 138 1.30 -5.28 31.07
CA VAL A 138 0.86 -5.25 29.67
C VAL A 138 1.94 -5.79 28.73
N ARG A 139 1.57 -6.70 27.82
CA ARG A 139 2.51 -7.34 26.88
C ARG A 139 2.22 -7.14 25.39
N ASP A 140 0.98 -6.86 25.05
CA ASP A 140 0.50 -6.75 23.66
C ASP A 140 -0.57 -5.66 23.61
N LEU A 141 -0.59 -4.90 22.53
CA LEU A 141 -1.47 -3.76 22.29
C LEU A 141 -2.13 -3.85 20.92
N ALA A 142 -3.37 -3.37 20.84
CA ALA A 142 -4.12 -3.22 19.60
C ALA A 142 -5.07 -2.04 19.76
N ILE A 143 -5.36 -1.30 18.70
CA ILE A 143 -6.15 -0.08 18.79
C ILE A 143 -7.22 -0.03 17.71
N ASP A 144 -8.41 0.39 18.10
CA ASP A 144 -9.38 1.01 17.21
C ASP A 144 -9.33 2.53 17.41
N PRO A 145 -8.66 3.27 16.51
CA PRO A 145 -8.50 4.70 16.66
C PRO A 145 -9.78 5.49 16.41
N TYR A 146 -10.79 4.86 15.80
CA TYR A 146 -12.08 5.47 15.46
C TYR A 146 -13.08 5.34 16.61
N GLU A 147 -13.18 4.15 17.20
CA GLU A 147 -13.99 3.92 18.40
C GLU A 147 -13.32 4.41 19.69
N ARG A 148 -12.07 4.87 19.58
CA ARG A 148 -11.24 5.34 20.70
C ARG A 148 -11.03 4.24 21.73
N GLN A 149 -10.87 3.00 21.26
CA GLN A 149 -10.72 1.83 22.12
C GLN A 149 -9.30 1.29 21.95
N LEU A 150 -8.53 1.28 23.04
CA LEU A 150 -7.25 0.57 23.10
C LEU A 150 -7.48 -0.76 23.80
N PHE A 151 -7.04 -1.85 23.19
CA PHE A 151 -7.03 -3.17 23.81
C PHE A 151 -5.63 -3.49 24.31
N PHE A 152 -5.55 -4.28 25.38
CA PHE A 152 -4.29 -4.67 25.97
C PHE A 152 -4.38 -6.09 26.55
N LEU A 153 -3.28 -6.83 26.48
CA LEU A 153 -3.14 -8.11 27.19
C LEU A 153 -2.35 -7.91 28.49
N SER A 154 -2.94 -8.29 29.62
CA SER A 154 -2.30 -8.26 30.94
C SER A 154 -2.47 -9.61 31.63
N ASN A 155 -1.36 -10.25 32.00
CA ASN A 155 -1.34 -11.56 32.66
C ASN A 155 -2.20 -12.64 31.95
N GLY A 156 -2.20 -12.64 30.62
CA GLY A 156 -2.99 -13.58 29.81
C GLY A 156 -4.48 -13.25 29.69
N SER A 157 -4.93 -12.13 30.26
CA SER A 157 -6.31 -11.64 30.16
C SER A 157 -6.39 -10.45 29.21
N LEU A 158 -7.50 -10.35 28.47
CA LEU A 158 -7.81 -9.18 27.65
C LEU A 158 -8.43 -8.08 28.51
N GLY A 159 -7.93 -6.87 28.32
CA GLY A 159 -8.56 -5.66 28.82
C GLY A 159 -8.76 -4.65 27.70
N SER A 160 -9.58 -3.66 27.98
CA SER A 160 -9.83 -2.52 27.10
C SER A 160 -9.75 -1.22 27.88
N LEU A 161 -9.31 -0.16 27.22
CA LEU A 161 -9.18 1.20 27.70
C LEU A 161 -9.91 2.13 26.74
N ASP A 162 -10.96 2.80 27.22
CA ASP A 162 -11.63 3.86 26.47
C ASP A 162 -10.77 5.14 26.55
N LEU A 163 -10.21 5.55 25.41
CA LEU A 163 -9.29 6.68 25.32
C LEU A 163 -9.99 8.04 25.50
N ARG A 164 -11.34 8.11 25.47
CA ARG A 164 -12.11 9.36 25.68
C ARG A 164 -12.19 9.73 27.15
N ASN A 165 -12.36 8.73 28.01
CA ASN A 165 -12.61 8.92 29.44
C ASN A 165 -11.60 8.18 30.34
N SER A 166 -10.63 7.49 29.75
CA SER A 166 -9.61 6.68 30.43
C SER A 166 -10.20 5.58 31.33
N ARG A 167 -11.38 5.03 30.99
CA ARG A 167 -11.97 3.90 31.72
C ARG A 167 -11.41 2.58 31.22
N THR A 168 -10.97 1.75 32.17
CA THR A 168 -10.48 0.40 31.89
C THR A 168 -11.56 -0.64 32.20
N SER A 169 -11.65 -1.67 31.36
CA SER A 169 -12.50 -2.85 31.57
C SER A 169 -11.69 -4.12 31.37
N THR A 170 -12.00 -5.17 32.12
CA THR A 170 -11.48 -6.52 31.90
C THR A 170 -12.54 -7.33 31.17
N LEU A 171 -12.14 -8.04 30.11
CA LEU A 171 -13.05 -8.79 29.26
C LEU A 171 -12.82 -10.29 29.48
N SER A 172 -13.91 -11.03 29.68
CA SER A 172 -13.88 -12.49 29.74
C SER A 172 -14.00 -13.02 28.32
N ILE A 173 -13.05 -13.86 27.90
CA ILE A 173 -13.02 -14.42 26.53
C ILE A 173 -13.23 -15.93 26.64
N GLY A 174 -14.50 -16.31 26.78
CA GLY A 174 -15.02 -17.69 26.74
C GLY A 174 -13.98 -18.82 26.85
N PRO A 175 -13.50 -19.39 25.72
CA PRO A 175 -12.75 -20.64 25.72
C PRO A 175 -11.26 -20.50 26.06
N LEU A 176 -10.73 -19.28 26.18
CA LEU A 176 -9.30 -19.06 26.38
C LEU A 176 -8.99 -18.87 27.87
N LYS A 177 -8.10 -19.72 28.39
CA LYS A 177 -7.51 -19.57 29.73
C LYS A 177 -6.44 -18.49 29.76
N SER A 178 -5.64 -18.40 28.69
CA SER A 178 -4.59 -17.39 28.56
C SER A 178 -4.45 -16.95 27.11
N VAL A 179 -4.57 -15.66 26.87
CA VAL A 179 -4.27 -15.03 25.58
C VAL A 179 -2.78 -14.70 25.50
N VAL A 180 -2.18 -14.90 24.32
CA VAL A 180 -0.76 -14.60 24.07
C VAL A 180 -0.59 -13.47 23.08
N LYS A 181 -1.41 -13.44 22.02
CA LYS A 181 -1.41 -12.39 21.01
C LYS A 181 -2.82 -11.97 20.66
N MET A 182 -2.98 -10.70 20.30
CA MET A 182 -4.25 -10.15 19.81
C MET A 182 -4.04 -9.24 18.60
N ALA A 183 -5.10 -9.10 17.81
CA ALA A 183 -5.19 -8.14 16.73
C ALA A 183 -6.61 -7.60 16.63
N VAL A 184 -6.76 -6.40 16.09
CA VAL A 184 -8.06 -5.74 15.94
C VAL A 184 -8.29 -5.47 14.47
N ASP A 185 -9.43 -5.93 13.96
CA ASP A 185 -9.95 -5.52 12.68
C ASP A 185 -11.01 -4.43 12.91
N HIS A 186 -10.58 -3.17 12.88
CA HIS A 186 -11.45 -2.03 13.18
C HIS A 186 -12.49 -1.76 12.11
N HIS A 187 -12.39 -2.40 10.94
CA HIS A 187 -13.45 -2.31 9.92
C HIS A 187 -14.69 -3.12 10.32
N GLU A 188 -14.46 -4.28 10.93
CA GLU A 188 -15.51 -5.24 11.33
C GLU A 188 -15.83 -5.18 12.83
N ALA A 189 -15.10 -4.37 13.61
CA ALA A 189 -15.19 -4.31 15.06
C ALA A 189 -14.99 -5.68 15.74
N ILE A 190 -14.00 -6.45 15.25
CA ILE A 190 -13.64 -7.78 15.75
C ILE A 190 -12.24 -7.76 16.36
N ILE A 191 -12.09 -8.43 17.50
CA ILE A 191 -10.80 -8.76 18.10
C ILE A 191 -10.48 -10.23 17.80
N TYR A 192 -9.32 -10.47 17.21
CA TYR A 192 -8.77 -11.80 17.04
C TYR A 192 -7.79 -12.08 18.16
N LEU A 193 -7.91 -13.27 18.75
CA LEU A 193 -7.22 -13.66 19.96
C LEU A 193 -6.59 -15.03 19.75
N LEU A 194 -5.29 -15.11 19.97
CA LEU A 194 -4.53 -16.35 19.89
C LEU A 194 -4.01 -16.69 21.29
N GLY A 195 -4.42 -17.85 21.80
CA GLY A 195 -4.10 -18.26 23.16
C GLY A 195 -4.23 -19.76 23.39
N GLN A 196 -4.20 -20.14 24.65
CA GLN A 196 -4.42 -21.51 25.12
C GLN A 196 -5.74 -21.64 25.86
N ASP A 197 -6.44 -22.75 25.63
CA ASP A 197 -7.60 -23.16 26.41
C ASP A 197 -7.21 -23.82 27.75
N ASP A 198 -8.20 -24.29 28.49
CA ASP A 198 -8.00 -24.97 29.78
C ASP A 198 -7.16 -26.25 29.68
N PHE A 199 -7.12 -26.87 28.51
CA PHE A 199 -6.36 -28.08 28.23
C PHE A 199 -4.95 -27.78 27.69
N GLY A 200 -4.58 -26.50 27.55
CA GLY A 200 -3.29 -26.08 26.99
C GLY A 200 -3.21 -26.18 25.47
N SER A 201 -4.33 -26.42 24.78
CA SER A 201 -4.37 -26.45 23.33
C SER A 201 -4.37 -25.04 22.77
N TRP A 202 -3.63 -24.82 21.69
CA TRP A 202 -3.61 -23.52 20.99
C TRP A 202 -4.86 -23.32 20.16
N VAL A 203 -5.50 -22.16 20.33
CA VAL A 203 -6.77 -21.79 19.70
C VAL A 203 -6.69 -20.36 19.19
N LEU A 204 -7.21 -20.13 17.98
CA LEU A 204 -7.49 -18.82 17.42
C LEU A 204 -8.99 -18.55 17.48
N VAL A 205 -9.36 -17.45 18.11
CA VAL A 205 -10.74 -17.05 18.37
C VAL A 205 -10.99 -15.66 17.80
N GLY A 206 -12.11 -15.47 17.12
CA GLY A 206 -12.64 -14.14 16.80
C GLY A 206 -13.71 -13.76 17.83
N SER A 207 -13.71 -12.51 18.29
CA SER A 207 -14.65 -12.01 19.29
C SER A 207 -15.11 -10.59 18.96
N ASP A 208 -16.32 -10.22 19.37
CA ASP A 208 -16.71 -8.80 19.43
C ASP A 208 -15.85 -8.02 20.44
N TYR A 209 -15.93 -6.69 20.39
CA TYR A 209 -15.19 -5.79 21.29
C TYR A 209 -15.53 -5.92 22.78
N THR A 210 -16.66 -6.57 23.10
CA THR A 210 -17.12 -6.78 24.48
C THR A 210 -16.68 -8.12 25.06
N GLY A 211 -16.14 -9.03 24.24
CA GLY A 211 -15.86 -10.42 24.63
C GLY A 211 -17.11 -11.32 24.67
N SER A 212 -18.29 -10.78 24.39
CA SER A 212 -19.57 -11.46 24.67
C SER A 212 -19.88 -12.55 23.65
N GLN A 213 -19.62 -12.26 22.37
CA GLN A 213 -19.80 -13.19 21.27
C GLN A 213 -18.44 -13.54 20.70
N HIS A 214 -18.14 -14.84 20.69
CA HIS A 214 -16.87 -15.36 20.20
C HIS A 214 -17.08 -16.65 19.41
N THR A 215 -16.18 -16.89 18.46
CA THR A 215 -16.17 -18.07 17.60
C THR A 215 -14.75 -18.63 17.54
N GLU A 216 -14.60 -19.93 17.81
CA GLU A 216 -13.35 -20.65 17.54
C GLU A 216 -13.18 -20.74 16.02
N LEU A 217 -12.14 -20.11 15.50
CA LEU A 217 -11.82 -20.11 14.07
C LEU A 217 -10.92 -21.29 13.74
N TYR A 218 -9.86 -21.48 14.52
CA TYR A 218 -8.89 -22.52 14.22
C TYR A 218 -8.25 -23.11 15.48
N ARG A 219 -7.94 -24.40 15.37
CA ARG A 219 -7.20 -25.17 16.36
C ARG A 219 -6.26 -26.12 15.61
N GLY A 220 -4.97 -26.07 15.95
CA GLY A 220 -4.02 -27.01 15.37
C GLY A 220 -2.55 -26.63 15.56
N PRO A 221 -1.64 -27.52 15.10
CA PRO A 221 -0.20 -27.32 15.20
C PRO A 221 0.34 -25.99 14.66
N PRO A 222 -0.20 -25.39 13.57
CA PRO A 222 0.25 -24.09 13.05
C PRO A 222 0.16 -22.91 14.02
N LEU A 223 -0.54 -23.03 15.15
CA LEU A 223 -0.65 -21.99 16.18
C LEU A 223 0.42 -22.13 17.29
N GLY A 224 1.25 -23.16 17.25
CA GLY A 224 2.20 -23.45 18.32
C GLY A 224 3.34 -22.43 18.40
N ARG A 225 3.55 -21.84 19.58
CA ARG A 225 4.55 -20.78 19.85
C ARG A 225 4.32 -19.52 18.99
N PRO A 226 3.16 -18.87 19.16
CA PRO A 226 2.82 -17.67 18.40
C PRO A 226 3.80 -16.53 18.73
N THR A 227 4.27 -15.85 17.70
CA THR A 227 5.17 -14.70 17.83
C THR A 227 4.53 -13.40 17.35
N ALA A 228 3.62 -13.47 16.38
CA ALA A 228 2.94 -12.31 15.82
C ALA A 228 1.52 -12.64 15.36
N LEU A 229 0.64 -11.65 15.36
CA LEU A 229 -0.76 -11.74 14.91
C LEU A 229 -1.18 -10.37 14.40
N ASP A 230 -1.86 -10.34 13.25
CA ASP A 230 -2.54 -9.14 12.78
C ASP A 230 -3.82 -9.50 12.01
N ALA A 231 -4.73 -8.54 11.87
CA ALA A 231 -6.02 -8.75 11.22
C ALA A 231 -6.46 -7.53 10.42
N PHE A 232 -7.04 -7.79 9.25
CA PHE A 232 -7.60 -6.74 8.41
C PHE A 232 -8.65 -7.33 7.45
N ASN A 233 -9.85 -6.76 7.46
CA ASN A 233 -10.94 -7.09 6.54
C ASN A 233 -11.24 -8.60 6.48
N SER A 234 -11.54 -9.19 7.65
CA SER A 234 -11.77 -10.63 7.85
C SER A 234 -10.58 -11.54 7.54
N ARG A 235 -9.41 -11.01 7.17
CA ARG A 235 -8.19 -11.80 7.01
C ARG A 235 -7.37 -11.73 8.28
N VAL A 236 -6.88 -12.88 8.71
CA VAL A 236 -6.07 -13.03 9.92
C VAL A 236 -4.76 -13.65 9.51
N VAL A 237 -3.66 -12.99 9.86
CA VAL A 237 -2.30 -13.49 9.65
C VAL A 237 -1.63 -13.70 11.00
N TRP A 238 -0.93 -14.82 11.17
CA TRP A 238 -0.14 -15.06 12.37
C TRP A 238 1.17 -15.74 12.02
N CYS A 239 2.14 -15.60 12.91
CA CYS A 239 3.42 -16.28 12.80
C CYS A 239 3.69 -17.12 14.05
N SER A 240 4.37 -18.24 13.85
CA SER A 240 4.72 -19.22 14.87
C SER A 240 6.16 -19.64 14.65
N GLY A 241 7.06 -19.01 15.40
CA GLY A 241 8.50 -19.06 15.16
C GLY A 241 8.85 -18.39 13.83
N ASP A 242 9.27 -19.21 12.86
CA ASP A 242 9.71 -18.73 11.55
C ASP A 242 8.58 -18.84 10.50
N ASP A 243 7.54 -19.64 10.74
CA ASP A 243 6.46 -19.85 9.78
C ASP A 243 5.31 -18.86 10.00
N CYS A 244 4.73 -18.33 8.91
CA CYS A 244 3.50 -17.55 8.97
C CYS A 244 2.39 -18.20 8.17
N PHE A 245 1.16 -17.97 8.64
CA PHE A 245 -0.05 -18.54 8.11
C PHE A 245 -1.12 -17.47 8.04
N GLU A 246 -2.08 -17.70 7.15
CA GLU A 246 -3.18 -16.79 6.92
C GLU A 246 -4.47 -17.57 6.72
N LEU A 247 -5.57 -17.03 7.22
CA LEU A 247 -6.92 -17.50 6.89
C LEU A 247 -7.87 -16.31 6.70
N THR A 248 -9.02 -16.59 6.12
CA THR A 248 -10.16 -15.66 6.06
C THR A 248 -11.23 -16.15 7.03
N SER A 249 -11.56 -15.33 8.04
CA SER A 249 -12.49 -15.70 9.12
C SER A 249 -13.92 -15.92 8.60
N SER A 250 -14.36 -15.19 7.58
CA SER A 250 -15.66 -15.41 6.94
C SER A 250 -15.77 -16.77 6.24
N ASP A 251 -14.63 -17.38 5.88
CA ASP A 251 -14.60 -18.73 5.33
C ASP A 251 -14.69 -19.81 6.42
N CYS A 252 -14.48 -19.43 7.68
CA CYS A 252 -14.58 -20.29 8.83
C CYS A 252 -16.02 -20.32 9.34
N GLY A 253 -16.60 -21.51 9.50
CA GLY A 253 -17.95 -21.64 10.02
C GLY A 253 -18.28 -23.06 10.43
N ILE A 254 -18.83 -23.19 11.64
CA ILE A 254 -19.50 -24.40 12.10
C ILE A 254 -20.97 -24.24 11.72
N SER A 255 -21.39 -24.82 10.60
CA SER A 255 -22.83 -25.07 10.38
C SER A 255 -23.22 -26.26 11.28
N PRO A 256 -24.40 -26.25 11.92
CA PRO A 256 -24.86 -27.37 12.75
C PRO A 256 -24.90 -28.73 12.02
N THR A 257 -24.81 -28.74 10.69
CA THR A 257 -24.81 -29.95 9.86
C THR A 257 -23.49 -30.22 9.12
N THR A 258 -22.56 -29.26 9.10
CA THR A 258 -21.32 -29.37 8.31
C THR A 258 -20.22 -28.50 8.91
N VAL A 259 -19.15 -29.13 9.38
CA VAL A 259 -17.90 -28.45 9.72
C VAL A 259 -17.28 -27.97 8.40
N LYS A 260 -17.25 -26.66 8.13
CA LYS A 260 -16.43 -26.12 7.05
C LYS A 260 -15.03 -25.89 7.65
N PRO A 261 -14.04 -26.74 7.35
CA PRO A 261 -12.69 -26.52 7.85
C PRO A 261 -12.15 -25.21 7.27
N CYS A 262 -11.58 -24.35 8.12
CA CYS A 262 -10.89 -23.16 7.65
C CYS A 262 -9.75 -23.57 6.72
N SER A 263 -9.73 -22.98 5.53
CA SER A 263 -8.60 -23.15 4.62
C SER A 263 -7.49 -22.23 5.08
N ILE A 264 -6.38 -22.81 5.52
CA ILE A 264 -5.19 -22.06 5.94
C ILE A 264 -4.18 -22.04 4.81
N ARG A 265 -3.69 -20.84 4.50
CA ARG A 265 -2.59 -20.63 3.57
C ARG A 265 -1.31 -20.40 4.34
N LYS A 266 -0.29 -21.24 4.10
CA LYS A 266 1.07 -20.96 4.56
C LYS A 266 1.70 -19.87 3.68
N LEU A 267 2.26 -18.84 4.29
CA LEU A 267 2.97 -17.78 3.59
C LEU A 267 4.41 -18.23 3.31
N LEU A 268 4.82 -18.20 2.04
CA LEU A 268 6.17 -18.59 1.62
C LEU A 268 7.13 -17.39 1.73
N TYR A 269 7.30 -16.88 2.94
CA TYR A 269 8.32 -15.88 3.22
C TYR A 269 9.70 -16.54 3.13
N LYS A 270 10.61 -15.97 2.32
CA LYS A 270 11.98 -16.48 2.19
C LYS A 270 12.74 -16.22 3.48
N LEU A 271 12.65 -17.15 4.41
CA LEU A 271 13.36 -17.09 5.68
C LEU A 271 14.85 -17.35 5.43
N ARG A 272 15.69 -16.48 5.98
CA ARG A 272 17.08 -16.81 6.31
C ARG A 272 17.19 -17.61 7.63
N GLY A 273 16.12 -18.30 8.04
CA GLY A 273 16.03 -19.01 9.33
C GLY A 273 15.94 -18.08 10.55
N GLN A 274 15.23 -16.94 10.41
CA GLN A 274 15.07 -15.94 11.47
C GLN A 274 13.65 -15.99 12.05
N GLU A 275 13.57 -15.88 13.38
CA GLU A 275 12.31 -15.77 14.10
C GLU A 275 11.63 -14.44 13.80
N ILE A 276 10.37 -14.50 13.37
CA ILE A 276 9.54 -13.32 13.13
C ILE A 276 9.00 -12.86 14.48
N VAL A 277 9.26 -11.60 14.82
CA VAL A 277 8.84 -11.02 16.12
C VAL A 277 7.54 -10.24 16.01
N ASP A 278 7.23 -9.72 14.83
CA ASP A 278 6.01 -8.96 14.58
C ASP A 278 5.65 -8.99 13.07
N ILE A 279 4.36 -8.88 12.78
CA ILE A 279 3.83 -8.83 11.42
C ILE A 279 2.65 -7.87 11.39
N LYS A 280 2.56 -7.02 10.37
CA LYS A 280 1.41 -6.14 10.13
C LYS A 280 0.94 -6.23 8.69
N PHE A 281 -0.36 -6.18 8.46
CA PHE A 281 -0.92 -5.91 7.14
C PHE A 281 -0.45 -4.53 6.68
N TYR A 282 0.26 -4.46 5.56
CA TYR A 282 0.82 -3.22 5.03
C TYR A 282 0.07 -2.80 3.76
N ASN A 283 -1.00 -2.03 3.98
CA ASN A 283 -1.83 -1.45 2.94
C ASN A 283 -2.46 -0.15 3.47
N PHE A 284 -2.74 0.82 2.60
CA PHE A 284 -3.39 2.06 3.00
C PHE A 284 -4.79 1.83 3.62
N LEU A 285 -5.52 0.79 3.19
CA LEU A 285 -6.87 0.47 3.66
C LEU A 285 -6.91 0.08 5.13
N VAL A 286 -5.79 -0.39 5.67
CA VAL A 286 -5.62 -0.72 7.09
C VAL A 286 -5.78 0.55 7.95
N GLN A 287 -5.58 1.75 7.38
CA GLN A 287 -5.67 3.01 8.12
C GLN A 287 -6.80 3.93 7.66
N THR A 288 -7.79 3.37 6.95
CA THR A 288 -9.04 4.08 6.62
C THR A 288 -10.16 3.71 7.59
N PRO A 289 -11.15 4.59 7.82
CA PRO A 289 -12.35 4.23 8.57
C PRO A 289 -13.15 3.15 7.82
N SER A 290 -14.02 2.45 8.54
CA SER A 290 -15.04 1.59 7.91
C SER A 290 -15.94 2.40 7.00
N THR A 291 -16.53 1.75 5.99
CA THR A 291 -17.47 2.41 5.07
C THR A 291 -18.65 3.02 5.84
N GLU A 292 -19.16 2.31 6.85
CA GLU A 292 -20.25 2.77 7.71
C GLU A 292 -19.85 4.06 8.45
N LEU A 293 -18.69 4.06 9.10
CA LEU A 293 -18.22 5.23 9.82
C LEU A 293 -17.96 6.40 8.87
N ALA A 294 -17.29 6.16 7.74
CA ALA A 294 -17.03 7.18 6.74
C ALA A 294 -18.33 7.80 6.21
N CYS A 295 -19.37 6.98 5.99
CA CYS A 295 -20.67 7.45 5.56
C CYS A 295 -21.43 8.22 6.65
N SER A 296 -21.35 7.78 7.91
CA SER A 296 -21.98 8.49 9.04
C SER A 296 -21.43 9.92 9.20
N GLN A 297 -20.13 10.12 8.91
CA GLN A 297 -19.46 11.42 9.00
C GLN A 297 -19.87 12.39 7.88
N LEU A 298 -20.25 11.89 6.70
CA LEU A 298 -20.67 12.72 5.56
C LEU A 298 -22.08 13.31 5.72
N GLN A 299 -22.93 12.73 6.57
CA GLN A 299 -24.31 13.17 6.79
C GLN A 299 -25.09 13.34 5.47
N CYS A 300 -24.99 12.35 4.58
CA CYS A 300 -25.67 12.37 3.30
C CYS A 300 -27.20 12.47 3.46
N SER A 301 -27.84 13.36 2.72
CA SER A 301 -29.31 13.51 2.70
C SER A 301 -30.06 12.29 2.17
N HIS A 302 -29.40 11.44 1.36
CA HIS A 302 -30.02 10.29 0.69
C HIS A 302 -29.20 9.03 0.92
N ASN A 303 -28.35 8.66 -0.05
CA ASN A 303 -27.53 7.47 0.06
C ASN A 303 -26.06 7.84 0.13
N CYS A 304 -25.28 7.04 0.84
CA CYS A 304 -23.84 7.11 0.84
C CYS A 304 -23.29 5.84 0.19
N SER A 305 -22.25 5.97 -0.63
CA SER A 305 -21.68 4.82 -1.30
C SER A 305 -20.21 4.99 -1.56
N VAL A 306 -19.51 3.86 -1.62
CA VAL A 306 -18.11 3.80 -2.02
C VAL A 306 -17.98 4.27 -3.47
N VAL A 307 -17.15 5.29 -3.69
CA VAL A 307 -16.80 5.83 -5.01
C VAL A 307 -15.42 5.35 -5.43
N SER A 308 -14.51 5.22 -4.46
CA SER A 308 -13.20 4.61 -4.65
C SER A 308 -12.82 3.81 -3.40
N LEU A 309 -11.73 3.05 -3.47
CA LEU A 309 -11.16 2.32 -2.32
C LEU A 309 -10.89 3.21 -1.09
N TYR A 310 -10.85 4.55 -1.25
CA TYR A 310 -10.47 5.50 -0.20
C TYR A 310 -11.59 6.49 0.15
N SER A 311 -12.68 6.47 -0.61
CA SER A 311 -13.68 7.53 -0.51
C SER A 311 -15.08 7.01 -0.68
N VAL A 312 -15.90 7.46 0.26
CA VAL A 312 -17.34 7.43 0.15
C VAL A 312 -17.82 8.78 -0.36
N ALA A 313 -18.93 8.79 -1.09
CA ALA A 313 -19.61 10.01 -1.45
C ALA A 313 -21.13 9.81 -1.40
N CYS A 314 -21.83 10.93 -1.23
CA CYS A 314 -23.28 10.92 -1.28
C CYS A 314 -23.75 10.67 -2.72
N ARG A 315 -24.70 9.75 -2.88
CA ARG A 315 -25.41 9.48 -4.14
C ARG A 315 -26.84 9.94 -4.04
N CYS A 316 -27.28 10.57 -5.12
CA CYS A 316 -28.60 11.15 -5.24
C CYS A 316 -29.51 10.32 -6.14
N PRO A 317 -30.82 10.30 -5.88
CA PRO A 317 -31.79 9.62 -6.74
C PRO A 317 -31.85 10.26 -8.14
N PRO A 318 -32.39 9.54 -9.14
CA PRO A 318 -32.56 10.08 -10.49
C PRO A 318 -33.30 11.42 -10.50
N GLY A 319 -32.85 12.36 -11.34
CA GLY A 319 -33.41 13.72 -11.41
C GLY A 319 -32.78 14.75 -10.46
N THR A 320 -31.95 14.29 -9.50
CA THR A 320 -31.24 15.16 -8.56
C THR A 320 -29.72 15.05 -8.73
N ALA A 321 -28.98 16.02 -8.20
CA ALA A 321 -27.53 16.06 -8.14
C ALA A 321 -27.08 16.49 -6.74
N VAL A 322 -25.89 16.04 -6.34
CA VAL A 322 -25.26 16.47 -5.09
C VAL A 322 -24.98 17.95 -5.19
N ASP A 323 -25.31 18.70 -4.15
CA ASP A 323 -25.03 20.12 -4.08
C ASP A 323 -23.53 20.40 -3.88
N PRO A 324 -23.08 21.67 -3.98
CA PRO A 324 -21.67 22.01 -3.78
C PRO A 324 -21.14 21.68 -2.37
N GLY A 325 -22.03 21.52 -1.39
CA GLY A 325 -21.69 21.07 -0.03
C GLY A 325 -21.35 19.58 0.05
N GLY A 326 -21.63 18.81 -1.01
CA GLY A 326 -21.22 17.41 -1.13
C GLY A 326 -22.12 16.41 -0.40
N ASN A 327 -23.19 16.87 0.27
CA ASN A 327 -24.00 16.03 1.14
C ASN A 327 -25.52 16.13 0.92
N VAL A 328 -26.03 17.21 0.31
CA VAL A 328 -27.48 17.38 0.05
C VAL A 328 -27.79 17.16 -1.42
N CYS A 329 -28.83 16.37 -1.72
CA CYS A 329 -29.32 16.22 -3.09
C CYS A 329 -30.31 17.33 -3.42
N ARG A 330 -30.07 18.02 -4.54
CA ARG A 330 -30.96 19.05 -5.09
C ARG A 330 -31.40 18.67 -6.49
N GLU A 331 -32.55 19.15 -6.91
CA GLU A 331 -32.99 18.98 -8.29
C GLU A 331 -31.92 19.50 -9.25
N LYS A 332 -31.65 18.73 -10.31
CA LYS A 332 -30.74 19.22 -11.35
C LYS A 332 -31.35 20.50 -11.91
N PRO A 333 -30.57 21.58 -12.08
CA PRO A 333 -31.08 22.73 -12.78
C PRO A 333 -31.62 22.25 -14.13
N PRO A 334 -32.78 22.78 -14.57
CA PRO A 334 -33.27 22.49 -15.91
C PRO A 334 -32.11 22.73 -16.88
N ARG A 335 -31.88 21.81 -17.82
CA ARG A 335 -30.80 21.95 -18.81
C ARG A 335 -30.92 23.35 -19.40
N ALA A 336 -30.05 24.26 -18.97
CA ALA A 336 -29.95 25.56 -19.58
C ALA A 336 -29.61 25.28 -21.04
N GLU A 337 -30.39 25.84 -21.97
CA GLU A 337 -30.01 25.83 -23.37
C GLU A 337 -28.55 26.28 -23.44
N VAL A 338 -27.70 25.42 -23.99
CA VAL A 338 -26.26 25.67 -24.08
C VAL A 338 -26.07 27.07 -24.66
N PRO A 339 -25.37 27.99 -23.95
CA PRO A 339 -25.15 29.34 -24.42
C PRO A 339 -24.60 29.29 -25.84
N PHE A 340 -25.10 30.17 -26.71
CA PHE A 340 -24.71 30.25 -28.12
C PHE A 340 -23.18 30.19 -28.35
N PHE A 341 -22.40 30.71 -27.41
CA PHE A 341 -20.93 30.73 -27.45
C PHE A 341 -20.28 29.35 -27.41
N ASP A 342 -20.79 28.38 -26.64
CA ASP A 342 -20.20 27.03 -26.60
C ASP A 342 -20.50 26.27 -27.91
N ARG A 343 -21.66 26.51 -28.53
CA ARG A 343 -21.95 26.02 -29.89
C ARG A 343 -21.01 26.61 -30.93
N LEU A 344 -20.62 27.88 -30.77
CA LEU A 344 -19.65 28.53 -31.64
C LEU A 344 -18.25 27.95 -31.44
N GLN A 345 -17.85 27.66 -30.20
CA GLN A 345 -16.56 27.07 -29.87
C GLN A 345 -16.43 25.66 -30.45
N GLU A 346 -17.47 24.81 -30.32
CA GLU A 346 -17.48 23.47 -30.91
C GLU A 346 -17.42 23.53 -32.44
N ALA A 347 -18.14 24.47 -33.07
CA ALA A 347 -18.11 24.68 -34.52
C ALA A 347 -16.74 25.18 -35.01
N VAL A 348 -16.10 26.10 -34.27
CA VAL A 348 -14.74 26.57 -34.57
C VAL A 348 -13.74 25.43 -34.42
N TYR A 349 -13.88 24.60 -33.38
CA TYR A 349 -12.98 23.47 -33.16
C TYR A 349 -13.08 22.42 -34.27
N GLN A 350 -14.30 22.11 -34.72
CA GLN A 350 -14.53 21.25 -35.89
C GLN A 350 -13.95 21.85 -37.17
N TRP A 351 -14.12 23.15 -37.40
CA TRP A 351 -13.56 23.84 -38.56
C TRP A 351 -12.02 23.85 -38.57
N VAL A 352 -11.40 24.03 -37.40
CA VAL A 352 -9.93 23.93 -37.23
C VAL A 352 -9.43 22.50 -37.46
N LEU A 353 -10.17 21.48 -37.04
CA LEU A 353 -9.86 20.08 -37.31
C LEU A 353 -9.93 19.76 -38.81
N GLU A 354 -10.94 20.26 -39.52
CA GLU A 354 -11.04 20.11 -40.98
C GLU A 354 -9.91 20.82 -41.72
N LEU A 355 -9.56 22.04 -41.31
CA LEU A 355 -8.41 22.78 -41.87
C LEU A 355 -7.08 22.08 -41.64
N THR A 356 -6.85 21.55 -40.44
CA THR A 356 -5.60 20.82 -40.14
C THR A 356 -5.50 19.51 -40.90
N ALA A 357 -6.62 18.83 -41.17
CA ALA A 357 -6.66 17.67 -42.08
C ALA A 357 -6.29 18.07 -43.51
N TYR A 358 -6.83 19.18 -44.03
CA TYR A 358 -6.52 19.69 -45.36
C TYR A 358 -5.04 20.08 -45.53
N PHE A 359 -4.47 20.77 -44.54
CA PHE A 359 -3.05 21.12 -44.52
C PHE A 359 -2.14 19.88 -44.47
N ARG A 360 -2.50 18.85 -43.69
CA ARG A 360 -1.73 17.59 -43.65
C ARG A 360 -1.75 16.89 -45.01
N THR A 361 -2.88 16.85 -45.70
CA THR A 361 -2.96 16.26 -47.05
C THR A 361 -2.16 17.05 -48.08
N PHE A 362 -2.16 18.39 -47.99
CA PHE A 362 -1.37 19.24 -48.87
C PHE A 362 0.14 19.06 -48.66
N ILE A 363 0.60 19.03 -47.40
CA ILE A 363 2.01 18.81 -47.07
C ILE A 363 2.47 17.43 -47.58
N LEU A 364 1.68 16.37 -47.37
CA LEU A 364 1.99 15.03 -47.86
C LEU A 364 2.09 15.00 -49.39
N ALA A 365 1.17 15.65 -50.11
CA ALA A 365 1.21 15.75 -51.57
C ALA A 365 2.47 16.49 -52.06
N CYS A 366 2.84 17.60 -51.43
CA CYS A 366 4.07 18.32 -51.74
C CYS A 366 5.33 17.50 -51.45
N SER A 367 5.37 16.77 -50.33
CA SER A 367 6.50 15.90 -50.00
C SER A 367 6.68 14.76 -51.02
N VAL A 368 5.58 14.14 -51.47
CA VAL A 368 5.62 13.10 -52.51
C VAL A 368 6.09 13.67 -53.85
N LEU A 369 5.63 14.87 -54.23
CA LEU A 369 6.06 15.53 -55.46
C LEU A 369 7.57 15.88 -55.42
N MET A 370 8.06 16.40 -54.30
CA MET A 370 9.48 16.69 -54.10
C MET A 370 10.34 15.43 -54.16
N LEU A 371 9.86 14.32 -53.58
CA LEU A 371 10.56 13.03 -53.65
C LEU A 371 10.61 12.50 -55.09
N ALA A 372 9.51 12.62 -55.85
CA ALA A 372 9.46 12.23 -57.25
C ALA A 372 10.41 13.06 -58.12
N LEU A 373 10.49 14.37 -57.89
CA LEU A 373 11.44 15.25 -58.58
C LEU A 373 12.89 14.90 -58.24
N LEU A 374 13.21 14.64 -56.97
CA LEU A 374 14.54 14.19 -56.54
C LEU A 374 14.95 12.86 -57.19
N LEU A 375 14.04 11.88 -57.21
CA LEU A 375 14.27 10.59 -57.87
C LEU A 375 14.45 10.74 -59.38
N SER A 376 13.69 11.62 -60.03
CA SER A 376 13.86 11.91 -61.46
C SER A 376 15.23 12.55 -61.76
N GLY A 377 15.70 13.48 -60.91
CA GLY A 377 17.03 14.09 -61.04
C GLY A 377 18.17 13.09 -60.85
N LEU A 378 18.03 12.17 -59.88
CA LEU A 378 18.99 11.09 -59.66
C LEU A 378 19.05 10.11 -60.86
N CYS A 379 17.92 9.81 -61.50
CA CYS A 379 17.92 9.00 -62.73
C CYS A 379 18.63 9.67 -63.91
N VAL A 380 18.54 10.99 -64.04
CA VAL A 380 19.26 11.74 -65.10
C VAL A 380 20.77 11.74 -64.83
N LEU A 381 21.19 11.92 -63.58
CA LEU A 381 22.61 11.87 -63.19
C LEU A 381 23.21 10.47 -63.37
N ALA A 382 22.47 9.41 -63.03
CA ALA A 382 22.91 8.03 -63.23
C ALA A 382 23.09 7.68 -64.73
N ARG A 383 22.23 8.22 -65.61
CA ARG A 383 22.42 8.07 -67.07
C ARG A 383 23.60 8.86 -67.62
N ALA A 384 23.97 9.98 -67.00
CA ALA A 384 25.12 10.78 -67.43
C ALA A 384 26.48 10.16 -67.07
N GLN A 385 26.57 9.37 -65.99
CA GLN A 385 27.83 8.74 -65.56
C GLN A 385 28.20 7.47 -66.36
N VAL A 386 27.25 6.79 -67.00
CA VAL A 386 27.51 5.55 -67.76
C VAL A 386 28.12 5.83 -69.16
N SER A 387 28.13 7.09 -69.63
CA SER A 387 28.66 7.43 -70.97
C SER A 387 30.10 7.99 -70.97
N ARG A 388 30.80 8.03 -69.83
CA ARG A 388 32.18 8.57 -69.72
C ARG A 388 33.18 7.58 -69.13
N THR A 389 33.25 6.37 -69.68
CA THR A 389 34.39 5.47 -69.46
C THR A 389 34.78 4.78 -70.77
N ASN A 390 35.45 5.52 -71.65
CA ASN A 390 36.25 4.94 -72.75
C ASN A 390 37.20 6.02 -73.27
N TYR A 391 38.35 6.20 -72.64
CA TYR A 391 39.56 6.68 -73.33
C TYR A 391 40.82 6.10 -72.65
N PRO A 392 41.87 5.73 -73.42
CA PRO A 392 42.95 4.86 -72.93
C PRO A 392 44.07 5.61 -72.22
N ARG A 393 44.66 4.90 -71.26
CA ARG A 393 45.90 5.16 -70.52
C ARG A 393 47.07 5.62 -71.40
N THR A 394 47.68 6.74 -71.03
CA THR A 394 49.09 7.07 -71.31
C THR A 394 49.86 7.22 -70.00
N ARG A 395 51.05 6.59 -69.95
CA ARG A 395 52.03 6.65 -68.86
C ARG A 395 52.67 8.04 -68.78
N ASN A 396 52.98 8.53 -67.57
CA ASN A 396 54.33 8.96 -67.19
C ASN A 396 54.46 9.36 -65.71
N TYR A 397 55.48 8.74 -65.07
CA TYR A 397 56.46 9.19 -64.08
C TYR A 397 56.29 10.42 -63.16
N SER A 398 56.61 10.14 -61.88
CA SER A 398 57.52 10.87 -60.96
C SER A 398 57.10 12.21 -60.34
N TYR A 399 56.97 12.26 -59.01
CA TYR A 399 58.01 12.75 -58.07
C TYR A 399 57.48 12.80 -56.62
N ASP A 400 58.26 12.20 -55.72
CA ASP A 400 58.26 12.43 -54.26
C ASP A 400 58.85 13.80 -53.94
N LEU A 401 58.36 14.47 -52.89
CA LEU A 401 59.10 15.48 -52.12
C LEU A 401 58.42 15.78 -50.76
N ALA A 402 59.19 15.52 -49.69
CA ALA A 402 59.24 16.19 -48.38
C ALA A 402 58.01 16.06 -47.47
N GLU A 403 58.02 15.35 -46.32
CA GLU A 403 59.00 15.34 -45.21
C GLU A 403 59.19 16.73 -44.57
N MET A 404 58.56 16.95 -43.42
CA MET A 404 59.03 17.69 -42.23
C MET A 404 57.87 18.24 -41.38
N SER A 405 57.63 17.66 -40.19
CA SER A 405 57.86 18.31 -38.88
C SER A 405 57.14 17.60 -37.71
N ASN A 406 57.98 17.03 -36.83
CA ASN A 406 57.97 17.06 -35.35
C ASN A 406 56.64 16.76 -34.62
N TYR A 407 56.42 15.65 -33.91
CA TYR A 407 57.19 15.04 -32.81
C TYR A 407 57.74 16.05 -31.79
N ALA A 408 56.94 16.40 -30.77
CA ALA A 408 57.35 16.63 -29.38
C ALA A 408 56.15 17.11 -28.52
N LEU A 409 55.49 16.22 -27.78
CA LEU A 409 54.92 16.52 -26.46
C LEU A 409 54.41 15.24 -25.78
N GLN A 410 55.36 14.50 -25.21
CA GLN A 410 55.13 13.35 -24.34
C GLN A 410 55.98 13.53 -23.08
N LYS A 411 55.48 14.27 -22.08
CA LYS A 411 55.89 14.16 -20.67
C LYS A 411 55.03 15.08 -19.79
N ARG A 412 54.67 14.59 -18.59
CA ARG A 412 53.91 15.22 -17.48
C ARG A 412 52.39 15.00 -17.60
N LEU A 413 51.66 14.41 -16.65
CA LEU A 413 51.93 14.10 -15.24
C LEU A 413 51.32 12.73 -14.87
N ASN A 414 52.15 11.87 -14.27
CA ASN A 414 51.75 11.04 -13.14
C ASN A 414 52.33 11.77 -11.91
N GLU A 415 51.45 12.31 -11.08
CA GLU A 415 51.59 12.54 -9.64
C GLU A 415 50.17 12.52 -9.05
#